data_AF-A0A7H4GNA3-F1
#
_entry.id   AF-A0A7H4GNA3-F1
#
_cell.length_a   1.000
_cell.length_b   1.000
_cell.length_c   1.000
_cell.angle_alpha   90.00
_cell.angle_beta   90.00
_cell.angle_gamma   90.00
#
_symmetry.space_group_name_H-M   'P 1'
#
loop_
_entity.id
_entity.type
_entity.pdbx_description
1 polymer ?
#
loop_
_entity_poly.entity_id
_entity_poly.type
_entity_poly.pdbx_seq_one_letter_code
_entity_poly.pdbx_strand_id
1 'polypeptide(L)'
;MRLISLTLTLLLASTAALAQSPRVWFDTELGPIILELDEVNAPVTTENFLDYVDAGFYDGLIFHRVVGDFVIQAGGFNASLEYQEPLFNDIVNESDNGLSNRRGTIGMARTSDPDSANAQFYINTGDNDGLDGSSSEPGYAVFGEVIEGMGTVERINALRALATGGMREVPVRPPLIRRAVQVDGFPIMPLHTASWFDPERAGVGFNVEVTNDASTEQGPVMVVYWYDFSNGQPIWLTGVTDFEWGDDAVTMELIHVAGPNEAADFLTPPPGEDFETWGELTLRFDDCMTGRFQFDSPEYGSGEFVATRLTLPDGASCQEF
;
A
#
# COMPACT_ATOMS: atom_id res chain seq x y z
N MET A 1 -10.66 46.99 52.73
CA MET A 1 -10.42 46.64 51.32
C MET A 1 -9.22 45.71 51.24
N ARG A 2 -9.46 44.41 51.02
CA ARG A 2 -8.42 43.43 50.69
C ARG A 2 -8.83 42.81 49.36
N LEU A 3 -8.02 43.04 48.32
CA LEU A 3 -8.18 42.43 46.99
C LEU A 3 -7.31 41.17 46.97
N ILE A 4 -7.94 40.02 46.71
CA ILE A 4 -7.27 38.74 46.45
C ILE A 4 -7.17 38.62 44.93
N SER A 5 -5.93 38.61 44.41
CA SER A 5 -5.64 38.40 42.99
C SER A 5 -5.52 36.90 42.74
N LEU A 6 -6.39 36.36 41.88
CA LEU A 6 -6.38 34.97 41.43
C LEU A 6 -5.68 34.92 40.06
N THR A 7 -4.45 34.41 40.00
CA THR A 7 -3.75 34.14 38.75
C THR A 7 -4.08 32.72 38.29
N LEU A 8 -4.78 32.62 37.15
CA LEU A 8 -5.09 31.39 36.44
C LEU A 8 -3.92 31.06 35.49
N THR A 9 -3.21 29.96 35.75
CA THR A 9 -2.14 29.46 34.89
C THR A 9 -2.76 28.49 33.88
N LEU A 10 -2.77 28.86 32.60
CA LEU A 10 -3.24 28.01 31.51
C LEU A 10 -2.10 27.05 31.10
N LEU A 11 -2.28 25.75 31.35
CA LEU A 11 -1.38 24.70 30.85
C LEU A 11 -1.75 24.40 29.39
N LEU A 12 -0.89 24.78 28.44
CA LEU A 12 -0.95 24.30 27.07
C LEU A 12 -0.34 22.89 27.03
N ALA A 13 -1.18 21.86 26.95
CA ALA A 13 -0.73 20.52 26.60
C ALA A 13 -0.51 20.49 25.08
N SER A 14 0.75 20.43 24.65
CA SER A 14 1.10 20.14 23.26
C SER A 14 1.07 18.63 23.10
N THR A 15 0.05 18.09 22.45
CA THR A 15 0.06 16.71 21.96
C THR A 15 0.96 16.69 20.73
N ALA A 16 2.21 16.27 20.89
CA ALA A 16 2.98 15.81 19.74
C ALA A 16 2.28 14.54 19.23
N ALA A 17 1.74 14.58 18.01
CA ALA A 17 1.40 13.36 17.30
C ALA A 17 2.69 12.54 17.19
N LEU A 18 2.67 11.28 17.62
CA LEU A 18 3.77 10.37 17.32
C LEU A 18 3.81 10.25 15.80
N ALA A 19 4.94 10.56 15.18
CA ALA A 19 5.14 10.28 13.77
C ALA A 19 4.97 8.76 13.58
N GLN A 20 4.15 8.38 12.62
CA GLN A 20 3.99 7.00 12.22
C GLN A 20 5.25 6.57 11.47
N SER A 21 5.76 5.36 11.75
CA SER A 21 6.91 4.82 11.03
C SER A 21 6.67 4.83 9.52
N PRO A 22 7.68 5.15 8.69
CA PRO A 22 7.53 5.13 7.24
C PRO A 22 7.12 3.75 6.74
N ARG A 23 6.22 3.71 5.76
CA ARG A 23 5.77 2.46 5.14
C ARG A 23 5.97 2.49 3.65
N VAL A 24 6.25 1.32 3.09
CA VAL A 24 6.44 1.14 1.65
C VAL A 24 5.56 0.00 1.16
N TRP A 25 4.78 0.28 0.14
CA TRP A 25 4.01 -0.72 -0.58
C TRP A 25 4.74 -1.15 -1.85
N PHE A 26 4.97 -2.46 -1.96
CA PHE A 26 5.37 -3.11 -3.20
C PHE A 26 4.16 -3.74 -3.90
N ASP A 27 3.82 -3.26 -5.09
CA ASP A 27 2.96 -3.97 -6.04
C ASP A 27 3.81 -5.01 -6.76
N THR A 28 3.65 -6.29 -6.43
CA THR A 28 4.37 -7.37 -7.11
C THR A 28 3.46 -8.20 -8.00
N GLU A 29 4.04 -8.90 -8.98
CA GLU A 29 3.29 -9.83 -9.83
C GLU A 29 2.52 -10.90 -9.04
N LEU A 30 3.02 -11.29 -7.86
CA LEU A 30 2.43 -12.32 -7.03
C LEU A 30 1.54 -11.77 -5.91
N GLY A 31 1.36 -10.45 -5.82
CA GLY A 31 0.53 -9.79 -4.81
C GLY A 31 1.23 -8.59 -4.15
N PRO A 32 0.52 -7.86 -3.28
CA PRO A 32 1.14 -6.76 -2.54
C PRO A 32 2.13 -7.29 -1.49
N ILE A 33 3.00 -6.40 -1.01
CA ILE A 33 3.75 -6.51 0.24
C ILE A 33 3.79 -5.10 0.85
N ILE A 34 3.46 -4.94 2.13
CA ILE A 34 3.61 -3.67 2.84
C ILE A 34 4.68 -3.82 3.91
N LEU A 35 5.66 -2.94 3.86
CA LEU A 35 6.75 -2.85 4.81
C LEU A 35 6.51 -1.69 5.77
N GLU A 36 6.85 -1.87 7.04
CA GLU A 36 7.06 -0.79 8.01
C GLU A 36 8.56 -0.69 8.31
N LEU A 37 9.12 0.50 8.14
CA LEU A 37 10.56 0.76 8.26
C LEU A 37 10.89 1.31 9.65
N ASP A 38 12.07 0.97 10.16
CA ASP A 38 12.54 1.38 11.48
C ASP A 38 13.55 2.53 11.36
N GLU A 39 13.04 3.74 11.14
CA GLU A 39 13.85 4.96 11.06
C GLU A 39 14.54 5.32 12.38
N VAL A 40 14.14 4.69 13.50
CA VAL A 40 14.71 4.96 14.82
C VAL A 40 15.99 4.15 15.02
N ASN A 41 15.96 2.85 14.71
CA ASN A 41 17.10 1.96 14.90
C ASN A 41 17.99 1.86 13.64
N ALA A 42 17.45 2.14 12.45
CA ALA A 42 18.18 2.11 11.18
C ALA A 42 17.93 3.38 10.33
N PRO A 43 18.24 4.59 10.86
CA PRO A 43 17.94 5.85 10.18
C PRO A 43 18.61 5.98 8.81
N VAL A 44 19.90 5.65 8.68
CA VAL A 44 20.63 5.82 7.42
C VAL A 44 20.14 4.83 6.38
N THR A 45 19.88 3.59 6.80
CA THR A 45 19.38 2.53 5.93
C THR A 45 17.97 2.83 5.44
N THR A 46 17.10 3.29 6.34
CA THR A 46 15.72 3.67 6.03
C THR A 46 15.69 4.86 5.06
N GLU A 47 16.46 5.92 5.32
CA GLU A 47 16.55 7.09 4.43
C GLU A 47 17.03 6.68 3.03
N ASN A 48 18.11 5.91 2.94
CA ASN A 48 18.61 5.41 1.65
C ASN A 48 17.57 4.55 0.90
N PHE A 49 16.86 3.67 1.60
CA PHE A 49 15.85 2.83 0.96
C PHE A 49 14.67 3.67 0.44
N LEU A 50 14.22 4.67 1.21
CA LEU A 50 13.18 5.60 0.79
C LEU A 50 13.61 6.46 -0.41
N ASP A 51 14.87 6.91 -0.45
CA ASP A 51 15.42 7.63 -1.61
C ASP A 51 15.32 6.79 -2.91
N TYR A 52 15.55 5.48 -2.84
CA TYR A 52 15.38 4.57 -3.98
C TYR A 52 13.91 4.36 -4.37
N VAL A 53 13.01 4.30 -3.38
CA VAL A 53 11.55 4.23 -3.61
C VAL A 53 11.07 5.49 -4.31
N ASP A 54 11.42 6.67 -3.81
CA ASP A 54 11.02 7.97 -4.35
C ASP A 54 11.60 8.24 -5.75
N ALA A 55 12.78 7.69 -6.03
CA ALA A 55 13.39 7.72 -7.35
C ALA A 55 12.73 6.76 -8.36
N GLY A 56 11.78 5.91 -7.92
CA GLY A 56 11.16 4.87 -8.75
C GLY A 56 12.14 3.78 -9.19
N PHE A 57 13.26 3.61 -8.48
CA PHE A 57 14.35 2.72 -8.90
C PHE A 57 13.94 1.24 -8.87
N TYR A 58 13.08 0.86 -7.94
CA TYR A 58 12.62 -0.52 -7.78
C TYR A 58 11.57 -0.94 -8.81
N ASP A 59 10.98 0.00 -9.54
CA ASP A 59 9.95 -0.26 -10.53
C ASP A 59 10.51 -1.06 -11.72
N GLY A 60 9.89 -2.20 -12.01
CA GLY A 60 10.32 -3.13 -13.05
C GLY A 60 11.51 -4.01 -12.67
N LEU A 61 12.02 -3.93 -11.43
CA LEU A 61 13.03 -4.85 -10.92
C LEU A 61 12.40 -6.18 -10.49
N ILE A 62 13.24 -7.19 -10.28
CA ILE A 62 12.81 -8.54 -9.93
C ILE A 62 13.40 -9.03 -8.61
N PHE A 63 12.68 -9.97 -8.00
CA PHE A 63 13.28 -10.87 -7.00
C PHE A 63 14.19 -11.88 -7.71
N HIS A 64 15.44 -11.47 -7.90
CA HIS A 64 16.42 -12.19 -8.70
C HIS A 64 17.08 -13.36 -7.95
N ARG A 65 16.90 -13.45 -6.63
CA ARG A 65 17.42 -14.56 -5.83
C ARG A 65 16.41 -15.02 -4.79
N VAL A 66 16.19 -16.33 -4.73
CA VAL A 66 15.28 -17.00 -3.78
C VAL A 66 15.97 -18.23 -3.19
N VAL A 67 16.10 -18.24 -1.87
CA VAL A 67 16.63 -19.38 -1.11
C VAL A 67 15.60 -19.81 -0.09
N GLY A 68 15.05 -21.01 -0.29
CA GLY A 68 14.03 -21.59 0.56
C GLY A 68 14.42 -21.56 2.04
N ASP A 69 13.50 -21.04 2.87
CA ASP A 69 13.61 -20.91 4.33
C ASP A 69 14.81 -20.06 4.77
N PHE A 70 15.28 -19.17 3.89
CA PHE A 70 16.36 -18.23 4.16
C PHE A 70 15.90 -16.82 3.76
N VAL A 71 16.03 -16.43 2.49
CA VAL A 71 15.69 -15.08 2.02
C VAL A 71 15.15 -15.05 0.59
N ILE A 72 14.36 -14.03 0.30
CA ILE A 72 14.10 -13.55 -1.07
C ILE A 72 14.80 -12.20 -1.25
N GLN A 73 15.52 -12.00 -2.35
CA GLN A 73 16.38 -10.83 -2.57
C GLN A 73 16.06 -10.14 -3.91
N ALA A 74 16.03 -8.81 -3.88
CA ALA A 74 15.62 -7.93 -4.98
C ALA A 74 16.49 -6.65 -5.03
N GLY A 75 16.07 -5.67 -5.86
CA GLY A 75 16.67 -4.33 -5.86
C GLY A 75 17.95 -4.15 -6.66
N GLY A 76 18.26 -5.05 -7.60
CA GLY A 76 19.52 -4.96 -8.38
C GLY A 76 19.49 -5.47 -9.82
N PHE A 77 18.39 -6.09 -10.27
CA PHE A 77 18.30 -6.66 -11.60
C PHE A 77 16.92 -6.43 -12.20
N ASN A 78 16.87 -6.17 -13.51
CA ASN A 78 15.63 -6.05 -14.28
C ASN A 78 15.13 -7.42 -14.78
N ALA A 79 13.98 -7.45 -15.47
CA ALA A 79 13.37 -8.66 -16.03
C ALA A 79 14.29 -9.47 -16.99
N SER A 80 15.28 -8.81 -17.59
CA SER A 80 16.26 -9.40 -18.51
C SER A 80 17.50 -9.95 -17.79
N LEU A 81 17.49 -9.96 -16.44
CA LEU A 81 18.63 -10.29 -15.59
C LEU A 81 19.85 -9.35 -15.79
N GLU A 82 19.59 -8.12 -16.22
CA GLU A 82 20.64 -7.10 -16.34
C GLU A 82 20.76 -6.34 -15.03
N TYR A 83 22.00 -6.24 -14.54
CA TYR A 83 22.31 -5.47 -13.34
C TYR A 83 21.96 -3.99 -13.55
N GLN A 84 21.30 -3.40 -12.56
CA GLN A 84 21.00 -1.97 -12.53
C GLN A 84 21.98 -1.28 -11.61
N GLU A 85 22.71 -0.30 -12.16
CA GLU A 85 23.67 0.49 -11.38
C GLU A 85 22.92 1.30 -10.29
N PRO A 86 23.40 1.27 -9.04
CA PRO A 86 22.81 2.05 -7.96
C PRO A 86 22.84 3.57 -8.27
N LEU A 87 21.78 4.28 -7.88
CA LEU A 87 21.67 5.74 -8.05
C LEU A 87 22.44 6.53 -6.99
N PHE A 88 22.56 5.94 -5.80
CA PHE A 88 23.16 6.56 -4.62
C PHE A 88 24.41 5.78 -4.19
N ASN A 89 25.24 6.42 -3.37
CA ASN A 89 26.48 5.82 -2.88
C ASN A 89 26.20 4.71 -1.86
N ASP A 90 27.21 3.89 -1.60
CA ASP A 90 27.15 2.91 -0.52
C ASP A 90 26.98 3.57 0.86
N ILE A 91 26.24 2.91 1.74
CA ILE A 91 25.92 3.39 3.09
C ILE A 91 26.68 2.63 4.18
N VAL A 92 26.85 3.28 5.33
CA VAL A 92 27.42 2.66 6.53
C VAL A 92 26.51 1.54 7.05
N ASN A 93 27.12 0.47 7.55
CA ASN A 93 26.40 -0.67 8.08
C ASN A 93 25.79 -0.38 9.45
N GLU A 94 24.46 -0.51 9.56
CA GLU A 94 23.72 -0.32 10.82
C GLU A 94 23.36 -1.65 11.52
N SER A 95 24.02 -2.77 11.21
CA SER A 95 23.68 -4.10 11.77
C SER A 95 23.92 -4.30 13.28
N ASP A 96 24.57 -3.36 13.96
CA ASP A 96 24.68 -3.34 15.43
C ASP A 96 23.51 -2.60 16.11
N ASN A 97 22.41 -2.37 15.38
CA ASN A 97 21.22 -1.68 15.89
C ASN A 97 20.33 -2.53 16.81
N GLY A 98 20.67 -3.80 17.04
CA GLY A 98 19.92 -4.71 17.91
C GLY A 98 18.70 -5.36 17.27
N LEU A 99 18.43 -5.10 15.99
CA LEU A 99 17.42 -5.79 15.20
C LEU A 99 17.98 -7.13 14.69
N SER A 100 17.14 -8.17 14.72
CA SER A 100 17.53 -9.54 14.38
C SER A 100 16.89 -9.97 13.06
N ASN A 101 17.61 -10.75 12.25
CA ASN A 101 17.23 -11.25 10.93
C ASN A 101 16.20 -12.38 11.02
N ARG A 102 15.05 -12.10 11.63
CA ARG A 102 13.95 -13.06 11.81
C ARG A 102 13.01 -13.07 10.63
N ARG A 103 12.22 -14.14 10.51
CA ARG A 103 11.18 -14.24 9.48
C ARG A 103 10.32 -12.97 9.44
N GLY A 104 10.12 -12.42 8.25
CA GLY A 104 9.32 -11.21 8.01
C GLY A 104 10.14 -9.91 8.04
N THR A 105 11.36 -9.90 8.55
CA THR A 105 12.20 -8.69 8.55
C THR A 105 12.81 -8.41 7.18
N ILE A 106 13.00 -7.13 6.84
CA ILE A 106 13.74 -6.68 5.66
C ILE A 106 15.14 -6.22 6.07
N GLY A 107 16.16 -6.64 5.31
CA GLY A 107 17.55 -6.25 5.53
C GLY A 107 18.28 -5.88 4.24
N MET A 108 19.38 -5.14 4.39
CA MET A 108 20.19 -4.70 3.24
C MET A 108 21.18 -5.76 2.80
N ALA A 109 21.16 -6.09 1.51
CA ALA A 109 22.21 -6.89 0.91
C ALA A 109 23.48 -6.04 0.71
N ARG A 110 24.64 -6.69 0.82
CA ARG A 110 25.95 -6.05 0.68
C ARG A 110 26.99 -7.02 0.13
N THR A 111 28.15 -6.49 -0.23
CA THR A 111 29.33 -7.30 -0.57
C THR A 111 30.07 -7.74 0.71
N SER A 112 31.30 -8.24 0.56
CA SER A 112 32.15 -8.56 1.71
C SER A 112 32.53 -7.34 2.54
N ASP A 113 32.55 -6.15 1.94
CA ASP A 113 32.74 -4.90 2.67
C ASP A 113 31.48 -4.59 3.48
N PRO A 114 31.57 -4.43 4.82
CA PRO A 114 30.43 -4.09 5.66
C PRO A 114 29.66 -2.86 5.17
N ASP A 115 30.35 -1.83 4.69
CA ASP A 115 29.78 -0.53 4.32
C ASP A 115 29.55 -0.42 2.80
N SER A 116 29.11 -1.52 2.17
CA SER A 116 28.85 -1.60 0.71
C SER A 116 27.38 -1.86 0.36
N ALA A 117 26.47 -1.69 1.32
CA ALA A 117 25.05 -1.75 1.04
C ALA A 117 24.63 -0.52 0.21
N ASN A 118 23.72 -0.71 -0.74
CA ASN A 118 23.17 0.38 -1.56
C ASN A 118 21.68 0.19 -1.88
N ALA A 119 21.31 -0.37 -3.03
CA ALA A 119 19.92 -0.53 -3.47
C ALA A 119 19.35 -1.94 -3.16
N GLN A 120 20.21 -2.97 -3.12
CA GLN A 120 19.72 -4.34 -2.96
C GLN A 120 19.30 -4.64 -1.53
N PHE A 121 18.13 -5.27 -1.40
CA PHE A 121 17.56 -5.69 -0.13
C PHE A 121 17.10 -7.14 -0.20
N TYR A 122 16.85 -7.73 0.97
CA TYR A 122 16.24 -9.04 1.09
C TYR A 122 15.16 -9.05 2.18
N ILE A 123 14.19 -9.94 2.03
CA ILE A 123 13.19 -10.24 3.04
C ILE A 123 13.48 -11.64 3.58
N ASN A 124 13.59 -11.75 4.91
CA ASN A 124 13.83 -13.00 5.61
C ASN A 124 12.59 -13.89 5.56
N THR A 125 12.74 -15.10 5.03
CA THR A 125 11.67 -16.13 5.01
C THR A 125 11.85 -17.17 6.11
N GLY A 126 12.98 -17.15 6.83
CA GLY A 126 13.26 -17.96 8.01
C GLY A 126 13.94 -17.12 9.08
N ASP A 127 14.17 -17.71 10.24
CA ASP A 127 14.96 -17.08 11.31
C ASP A 127 16.45 -17.29 11.05
N ASN A 128 17.13 -16.20 10.70
CA ASN A 128 18.49 -16.19 10.17
C ASN A 128 19.45 -15.46 11.13
N ASP A 129 19.38 -15.77 12.43
CA ASP A 129 20.19 -15.14 13.51
C ASP A 129 21.71 -15.11 13.20
N GLY A 130 22.20 -16.00 12.33
CA GLY A 130 23.60 -16.00 11.87
C GLY A 130 23.97 -14.82 10.95
N LEU A 131 23.01 -14.00 10.53
CA LEU A 131 23.22 -12.75 9.80
C LEU A 131 23.28 -11.52 10.71
N ASP A 132 22.96 -11.68 12.00
CA ASP A 132 22.89 -10.57 12.95
C ASP A 132 24.26 -9.94 13.18
N GLY A 133 24.28 -8.62 13.31
CA GLY A 133 25.49 -7.86 13.57
C GLY A 133 25.72 -7.60 15.06
N SER A 134 26.95 -7.20 15.36
CA SER A 134 27.35 -6.67 16.66
C SER A 134 28.48 -5.65 16.49
N SER A 135 28.73 -4.84 17.52
CA SER A 135 29.84 -3.89 17.56
C SER A 135 31.22 -4.49 17.21
N SER A 136 31.42 -5.79 17.39
CA SER A 136 32.67 -6.50 17.09
C SER A 136 32.67 -7.26 15.78
N GLU A 137 31.50 -7.62 15.24
CA GLU A 137 31.36 -8.47 14.05
C GLU A 137 30.19 -7.94 13.21
N PRO A 138 30.46 -7.31 12.04
CA PRO A 138 29.41 -6.72 11.22
C PRO A 138 28.55 -7.80 10.57
N GLY A 139 27.25 -7.68 10.74
CA GLY A 139 26.23 -8.53 10.13
C GLY A 139 25.58 -7.85 8.93
N TYR A 140 24.28 -8.06 8.77
CA TYR A 140 23.43 -7.41 7.77
C TYR A 140 22.36 -6.59 8.48
N ALA A 141 22.23 -5.31 8.08
CA ALA A 141 21.37 -4.36 8.76
C ALA A 141 19.90 -4.65 8.43
N VAL A 142 19.15 -5.06 9.45
CA VAL A 142 17.68 -5.08 9.41
C VAL A 142 17.20 -3.65 9.63
N PHE A 143 16.22 -3.21 8.84
CA PHE A 143 15.72 -1.83 8.86
C PHE A 143 14.20 -1.75 8.77
N GLY A 144 13.49 -2.86 9.00
CA GLY A 144 12.04 -2.90 9.01
C GLY A 144 11.49 -4.31 8.97
N GLU A 145 10.18 -4.41 8.78
CA GLU A 145 9.47 -5.69 8.66
C GLU A 145 8.27 -5.62 7.73
N VAL A 146 7.87 -6.79 7.23
CA VAL A 146 6.62 -6.99 6.49
C VAL A 146 5.46 -6.96 7.49
N ILE A 147 4.66 -5.90 7.42
CA ILE A 147 3.43 -5.79 8.22
C ILE A 147 2.23 -6.43 7.51
N GLU A 148 2.27 -6.51 6.18
CA GLU A 148 1.26 -7.21 5.40
C GLU A 148 1.83 -7.86 4.14
N GLY A 149 1.21 -8.96 3.70
CA GLY A 149 1.63 -9.68 2.51
C GLY A 149 2.70 -10.75 2.72
N MET A 150 2.81 -11.28 3.94
CA MET A 150 3.64 -12.47 4.19
C MET A 150 3.24 -13.67 3.31
N GLY A 151 1.96 -13.83 2.98
CA GLY A 151 1.53 -14.83 1.99
C GLY A 151 2.15 -14.60 0.60
N THR A 152 2.31 -13.35 0.16
CA THR A 152 3.03 -13.01 -1.08
C THR A 152 4.51 -13.39 -0.99
N VAL A 153 5.16 -13.03 0.12
CA VAL A 153 6.57 -13.39 0.40
C VAL A 153 6.76 -14.91 0.34
N GLU A 154 5.85 -15.68 0.93
CA GLU A 154 5.87 -17.15 0.91
C GLU A 154 5.68 -17.72 -0.49
N ARG A 155 4.78 -17.15 -1.30
CA ARG A 155 4.61 -17.56 -2.71
C ARG A 155 5.87 -17.31 -3.54
N ILE A 156 6.58 -16.20 -3.30
CA ILE A 156 7.88 -15.92 -3.93
C ILE A 156 8.93 -16.94 -3.46
N ASN A 157 9.00 -17.21 -2.16
CA ASN A 157 9.93 -18.16 -1.56
C ASN A 157 9.76 -19.60 -2.09
N ALA A 158 8.51 -19.98 -2.41
CA ALA A 158 8.18 -21.29 -2.97
C ALA A 158 8.56 -21.45 -4.45
N LEU A 159 9.04 -20.39 -5.13
CA LEU A 159 9.42 -20.47 -6.53
C LEU A 159 10.64 -21.37 -6.72
N ARG A 160 10.56 -22.22 -7.75
CA ARG A 160 11.70 -23.04 -8.15
C ARG A 160 12.82 -22.14 -8.65
N ALA A 161 13.97 -22.22 -7.98
CA ALA A 161 15.18 -21.50 -8.34
C ALA A 161 16.22 -22.40 -9.02
N LEU A 162 16.98 -21.85 -9.97
CA LEU A 162 18.02 -22.52 -10.75
C LEU A 162 19.28 -21.66 -10.80
N ALA A 163 20.40 -22.25 -11.26
CA ALA A 163 21.58 -21.47 -11.64
C ALA A 163 21.46 -21.00 -13.10
N THR A 164 21.69 -19.71 -13.34
CA THR A 164 21.64 -19.10 -14.69
C THR A 164 22.55 -17.88 -14.75
N GLY A 165 23.20 -17.62 -15.90
CA GLY A 165 24.00 -16.41 -16.11
C GLY A 165 25.16 -16.19 -15.12
N GLY A 166 25.67 -17.25 -14.46
CA GLY A 166 26.67 -17.15 -13.40
C GLY A 166 26.09 -16.86 -12.01
N MET A 167 24.79 -16.54 -11.91
CA MET A 167 24.05 -16.44 -10.66
C MET A 167 23.50 -17.82 -10.25
N ARG A 168 23.34 -18.00 -8.94
CA ARG A 168 22.67 -19.17 -8.36
C ARG A 168 21.34 -18.70 -7.80
N GLU A 169 20.43 -19.65 -7.57
CA GLU A 169 19.19 -19.38 -6.82
C GLU A 169 18.25 -18.37 -7.51
N VAL A 170 18.31 -18.28 -8.84
CA VAL A 170 17.43 -17.40 -9.63
C VAL A 170 16.11 -18.13 -9.94
N PRO A 171 14.93 -17.58 -9.60
CA PRO A 171 13.65 -18.18 -9.98
C PRO A 171 13.56 -18.41 -11.50
N VAL A 172 12.91 -19.51 -11.93
CA VAL A 172 12.70 -19.77 -13.37
C VAL A 172 11.93 -18.63 -14.05
N ARG A 173 11.00 -18.01 -13.31
CA ARG A 173 10.31 -16.77 -13.67
C ARG A 173 10.41 -15.83 -12.46
N PRO A 174 11.43 -14.95 -12.42
CA PRO A 174 11.57 -13.98 -11.33
C PRO A 174 10.35 -13.04 -11.31
N PRO A 175 9.66 -12.92 -10.17
CA PRO A 175 8.50 -12.05 -10.08
C PRO A 175 8.95 -10.59 -10.08
N LEU A 176 8.18 -9.77 -10.80
CA LEU A 176 8.41 -8.33 -10.92
C LEU A 176 7.88 -7.58 -9.71
N ILE A 177 8.64 -6.58 -9.27
CA ILE A 177 8.15 -5.42 -8.54
C ILE A 177 7.62 -4.47 -9.62
N ARG A 178 6.30 -4.38 -9.76
CA ARG A 178 5.67 -3.46 -10.70
C ARG A 178 5.84 -2.02 -10.24
N ARG A 179 5.77 -1.81 -8.92
CA ARG A 179 5.92 -0.51 -8.29
C ARG A 179 6.38 -0.62 -6.85
N ALA A 180 7.15 0.37 -6.40
CA ALA A 180 7.38 0.66 -4.99
C ALA A 180 6.95 2.10 -4.69
N VAL A 181 6.10 2.31 -3.67
CA VAL A 181 5.70 3.66 -3.25
C VAL A 181 5.64 3.78 -1.74
N GLN A 182 5.96 4.96 -1.23
CA GLN A 182 5.68 5.29 0.17
C GLN A 182 4.17 5.40 0.40
N VAL A 183 3.71 5.02 1.59
CA VAL A 183 2.29 5.04 1.97
C VAL A 183 2.12 5.53 3.39
N ASP A 184 1.11 6.37 3.64
CA ASP A 184 0.77 6.86 4.99
C ASP A 184 -0.19 5.89 5.72
N GLY A 185 -1.01 5.18 4.94
CA GLY A 185 -2.01 4.23 5.40
C GLY A 185 -2.03 2.97 4.55
N PHE A 186 -3.14 2.24 4.61
CA PHE A 186 -3.36 1.13 3.69
C PHE A 186 -3.66 1.68 2.29
N PRO A 187 -2.81 1.44 1.28
CA PRO A 187 -2.96 2.08 -0.01
C PRO A 187 -4.15 1.53 -0.80
N ILE A 188 -4.73 2.37 -1.65
CA ILE A 188 -5.70 1.94 -2.66
C ILE A 188 -4.97 1.06 -3.69
N MET A 189 -5.42 -0.20 -3.82
CA MET A 189 -4.83 -1.19 -4.71
C MET A 189 -5.82 -1.71 -5.76
N PRO A 190 -5.35 -2.28 -6.89
CA PRO A 190 -6.24 -2.93 -7.87
C PRO A 190 -7.17 -3.98 -7.25
N LEU A 191 -6.73 -4.64 -6.18
CA LEU A 191 -7.47 -5.66 -5.48
C LEU A 191 -8.70 -5.14 -4.73
N HIS A 192 -8.86 -3.83 -4.56
CA HIS A 192 -10.09 -3.23 -4.01
C HIS A 192 -11.24 -3.17 -5.03
N THR A 193 -10.99 -3.53 -6.29
CA THR A 193 -12.04 -3.79 -7.26
C THR A 193 -12.96 -4.90 -6.76
N ALA A 194 -14.16 -4.52 -6.30
CA ALA A 194 -15.12 -5.41 -5.68
C ALA A 194 -16.48 -4.72 -5.47
N SER A 195 -17.46 -5.53 -5.10
CA SER A 195 -18.69 -5.05 -4.47
C SER A 195 -18.46 -4.94 -2.97
N TRP A 196 -18.88 -3.83 -2.38
CA TRP A 196 -18.77 -3.49 -0.98
C TRP A 196 -20.15 -3.13 -0.44
N PHE A 197 -20.43 -3.47 0.81
CA PHE A 197 -21.75 -3.26 1.40
C PHE A 197 -21.68 -2.76 2.83
N ASP A 198 -22.71 -2.03 3.23
CA ASP A 198 -22.92 -1.63 4.63
C ASP A 198 -23.54 -2.83 5.39
N PRO A 199 -22.83 -3.41 6.38
CA PRO A 199 -23.34 -4.56 7.15
C PRO A 199 -24.54 -4.21 8.04
N GLU A 200 -24.77 -2.93 8.35
CA GLU A 200 -25.87 -2.44 9.17
C GLU A 200 -27.12 -2.09 8.34
N ARG A 201 -26.96 -1.86 7.02
CA ARG A 201 -28.03 -1.46 6.11
C ARG A 201 -28.18 -2.41 4.92
N ALA A 202 -29.08 -3.38 5.06
CA ALA A 202 -29.36 -4.35 3.99
C ALA A 202 -29.77 -3.67 2.68
N GLY A 203 -29.10 -4.04 1.59
CA GLY A 203 -29.35 -3.50 0.26
C GLY A 203 -28.64 -2.18 -0.03
N VAL A 204 -27.77 -1.70 0.85
CA VAL A 204 -26.93 -0.50 0.61
C VAL A 204 -25.49 -0.95 0.36
N GLY A 205 -24.89 -0.43 -0.71
CA GLY A 205 -23.52 -0.77 -1.07
C GLY A 205 -23.12 -0.24 -2.43
N PHE A 206 -21.86 -0.40 -2.78
CA PHE A 206 -21.31 0.14 -4.02
C PHE A 206 -20.36 -0.86 -4.67
N ASN A 207 -20.19 -0.71 -5.98
CA ASN A 207 -19.13 -1.37 -6.71
C ASN A 207 -18.00 -0.36 -6.89
N VAL A 208 -16.79 -0.79 -6.55
CA VAL A 208 -15.55 -0.06 -6.82
C VAL A 208 -14.84 -0.78 -7.95
N GLU A 209 -14.37 -0.01 -8.92
CA GLU A 209 -13.43 -0.46 -9.94
C GLU A 209 -12.17 0.41 -9.86
N VAL A 210 -11.03 -0.21 -9.56
CA VAL A 210 -9.71 0.41 -9.63
C VAL A 210 -9.07 -0.05 -10.93
N THR A 211 -8.89 0.89 -11.86
CA THR A 211 -8.34 0.64 -13.19
C THR A 211 -7.22 1.63 -13.49
N ASN A 212 -6.49 1.44 -14.58
CA ASN A 212 -5.67 2.49 -15.16
C ASN A 212 -6.47 3.19 -16.25
N ASP A 213 -6.24 4.50 -16.44
CA ASP A 213 -6.72 5.18 -17.63
C ASP A 213 -5.99 4.60 -18.85
N ALA A 214 -6.75 4.09 -19.83
CA ALA A 214 -6.16 3.59 -21.07
C ALA A 214 -5.73 4.72 -22.01
N SER A 215 -6.15 5.97 -21.75
CA SER A 215 -5.97 7.12 -22.60
C SER A 215 -4.86 8.08 -22.15
N THR A 216 -4.45 8.01 -20.88
CA THR A 216 -3.35 8.79 -20.32
C THR A 216 -2.50 7.93 -19.40
N GLU A 217 -1.19 8.18 -19.31
CA GLU A 217 -0.34 7.59 -18.27
C GLU A 217 -0.56 8.26 -16.89
N GLN A 218 -1.65 9.02 -16.72
CA GLN A 218 -1.94 9.83 -15.52
C GLN A 218 -2.62 8.97 -14.46
N GLY A 219 -1.83 8.09 -13.84
CA GLY A 219 -2.22 7.40 -12.62
C GLY A 219 -3.41 6.43 -12.75
N PRO A 220 -3.79 5.79 -11.63
CA PRO A 220 -4.99 4.98 -11.56
C PRO A 220 -6.26 5.82 -11.47
N VAL A 221 -7.35 5.24 -11.98
CA VAL A 221 -8.71 5.78 -11.92
C VAL A 221 -9.55 4.91 -11.02
N MET A 222 -10.34 5.54 -10.16
CA MET A 222 -11.39 4.90 -9.41
C MET A 222 -12.75 5.23 -9.99
N VAL A 223 -13.54 4.20 -10.27
CA VAL A 223 -14.94 4.31 -10.64
C VAL A 223 -15.80 3.72 -9.53
N VAL A 224 -16.81 4.47 -9.09
CA VAL A 224 -17.77 4.02 -8.09
C VAL A 224 -19.17 4.00 -8.68
N TYR A 225 -19.89 2.92 -8.40
CA TYR A 225 -21.34 2.81 -8.62
C TYR A 225 -22.00 2.50 -7.28
N TRP A 226 -22.64 3.49 -6.66
CA TRP A 226 -23.29 3.34 -5.37
C TRP A 226 -24.80 3.21 -5.53
N TYR A 227 -25.32 2.13 -4.94
CA TYR A 227 -26.74 1.85 -4.81
C TYR A 227 -27.21 2.14 -3.37
N ASP A 228 -28.17 3.06 -3.22
CA ASP A 228 -28.84 3.37 -1.95
C ASP A 228 -30.35 3.64 -2.20
N PHE A 229 -31.05 4.19 -1.21
CA PHE A 229 -32.45 4.54 -1.27
C PHE A 229 -32.70 5.96 -0.74
N SER A 230 -33.46 6.74 -1.50
CA SER A 230 -33.98 8.06 -1.11
C SER A 230 -35.50 8.02 -1.06
N ASN A 231 -36.11 8.45 0.04
CA ASN A 231 -37.57 8.47 0.19
C ASN A 231 -38.26 7.11 -0.14
N GLY A 232 -37.56 6.00 0.05
CA GLY A 232 -38.04 4.65 -0.26
C GLY A 232 -37.97 4.25 -1.75
N GLN A 233 -37.40 5.10 -2.61
CA GLN A 233 -37.06 4.78 -4.00
C GLN A 233 -35.56 4.46 -4.12
N PRO A 234 -35.16 3.53 -5.00
CA PRO A 234 -33.76 3.23 -5.24
C PRO A 234 -33.08 4.38 -5.98
N ILE A 235 -31.84 4.68 -5.60
CA ILE A 235 -30.99 5.69 -6.25
C ILE A 235 -29.69 5.05 -6.73
N TRP A 236 -29.18 5.57 -7.84
CA TRP A 236 -27.91 5.15 -8.43
C TRP A 236 -26.99 6.36 -8.53
N LEU A 237 -25.92 6.34 -7.75
CA LEU A 237 -24.89 7.37 -7.77
C LEU A 237 -23.67 6.82 -8.50
N THR A 238 -23.01 7.65 -9.30
CA THR A 238 -21.76 7.27 -9.94
C THR A 238 -20.73 8.38 -9.83
N GLY A 239 -19.47 8.00 -9.65
CA GLY A 239 -18.34 8.91 -9.57
C GLY A 239 -17.12 8.31 -10.23
N VAL A 240 -16.29 9.19 -10.78
CA VAL A 240 -15.00 8.85 -11.36
C VAL A 240 -14.00 9.89 -10.90
N THR A 241 -12.83 9.44 -10.45
CA THR A 241 -11.71 10.33 -10.15
C THR A 241 -10.40 9.61 -10.39
N ASP A 242 -9.38 10.38 -10.74
CA ASP A 242 -7.99 9.94 -10.73
C ASP A 242 -7.45 10.01 -9.29
N PHE A 243 -6.44 9.21 -8.99
CA PHE A 243 -5.69 9.24 -7.73
C PHE A 243 -4.23 8.84 -7.96
N GLU A 244 -3.37 8.96 -6.96
CA GLU A 244 -1.97 8.54 -7.05
C GLU A 244 -1.74 7.18 -6.37
N TRP A 245 -0.83 6.38 -6.92
CA TRP A 245 -0.45 5.14 -6.27
C TRP A 245 0.23 5.43 -4.94
N GLY A 246 -0.38 4.95 -3.85
CA GLY A 246 0.06 5.20 -2.49
C GLY A 246 -0.97 5.97 -1.66
N ASP A 247 -1.94 6.62 -2.33
CA ASP A 247 -3.08 7.26 -1.67
C ASP A 247 -3.83 6.23 -0.81
N ASP A 248 -4.11 6.61 0.44
CA ASP A 248 -4.87 5.82 1.40
C ASP A 248 -6.37 6.18 1.43
N ALA A 249 -6.73 7.28 0.77
CA ALA A 249 -8.09 7.74 0.59
C ALA A 249 -8.24 8.53 -0.70
N VAL A 250 -9.43 8.50 -1.28
CA VAL A 250 -9.77 9.28 -2.46
C VAL A 250 -11.15 9.88 -2.33
N THR A 251 -11.29 11.15 -2.71
CA THR A 251 -12.55 11.88 -2.73
C THR A 251 -12.99 12.11 -4.17
N MET A 252 -14.26 11.84 -4.47
CA MET A 252 -14.85 12.04 -5.79
C MET A 252 -16.21 12.74 -5.67
N GLU A 253 -16.55 13.52 -6.69
CA GLU A 253 -17.92 13.98 -6.88
C GLU A 253 -18.78 12.82 -7.38
N LEU A 254 -19.96 12.66 -6.79
CA LEU A 254 -20.98 11.73 -7.24
C LEU A 254 -22.08 12.47 -8.01
N ILE A 255 -22.49 11.90 -9.13
CA ILE A 255 -23.63 12.34 -9.92
C ILE A 255 -24.76 11.31 -9.87
N HIS A 256 -25.98 11.76 -10.09
CA HIS A 256 -27.17 10.92 -10.16
C HIS A 256 -28.12 11.42 -11.26
N VAL A 257 -29.11 10.61 -11.62
CA VAL A 257 -30.17 11.02 -12.57
C VAL A 257 -31.26 11.79 -11.82
N ALA A 258 -31.50 13.03 -12.25
CA ALA A 258 -32.57 13.88 -11.75
C ALA A 258 -33.94 13.40 -12.25
N GLY A 259 -34.93 13.30 -11.35
CA GLY A 259 -36.32 13.03 -11.71
C GLY A 259 -37.06 12.05 -10.80
N PRO A 260 -38.35 11.76 -11.08
CA PRO A 260 -39.20 10.94 -10.20
C PRO A 260 -38.78 9.46 -10.10
N ASN A 261 -37.94 9.00 -11.03
CA ASN A 261 -37.28 7.72 -10.98
C ASN A 261 -35.78 7.99 -10.91
N GLU A 262 -35.22 8.09 -9.70
CA GLU A 262 -33.81 8.38 -9.40
C GLU A 262 -32.86 7.21 -9.79
N ALA A 263 -33.32 6.34 -10.68
CA ALA A 263 -32.62 5.20 -11.25
C ALA A 263 -32.64 5.27 -12.77
N ALA A 264 -31.49 5.01 -13.41
CA ALA A 264 -31.37 5.04 -14.86
C ALA A 264 -32.20 3.93 -15.53
N ASP A 265 -33.03 4.29 -16.52
CA ASP A 265 -33.67 3.33 -17.42
C ASP A 265 -32.69 2.91 -18.51
N PHE A 266 -32.14 1.70 -18.41
CA PHE A 266 -31.20 1.17 -19.40
C PHE A 266 -31.83 0.93 -20.79
N LEU A 267 -33.16 0.86 -20.92
CA LEU A 267 -33.84 0.78 -22.21
C LEU A 267 -34.06 2.15 -22.84
N THR A 268 -34.21 3.18 -22.00
CA THR A 268 -34.44 4.57 -22.40
C THR A 268 -33.52 5.48 -21.60
N PRO A 269 -32.21 5.52 -21.93
CA PRO A 269 -31.25 6.26 -21.11
C PRO A 269 -31.62 7.75 -21.06
N PRO A 270 -31.50 8.38 -19.88
CA PRO A 270 -31.79 9.80 -19.74
C PRO A 270 -30.83 10.63 -20.60
N PRO A 271 -31.29 11.76 -21.17
CA PRO A 271 -30.42 12.80 -21.69
C PRO A 271 -29.28 13.16 -20.73
N GLY A 272 -28.11 13.49 -21.26
CA GLY A 272 -26.93 13.84 -20.44
C GLY A 272 -27.10 15.10 -19.57
N GLU A 273 -28.10 15.93 -19.86
CA GLU A 273 -28.45 17.12 -19.05
C GLU A 273 -29.27 16.79 -17.80
N ASP A 274 -29.78 15.56 -17.68
CA ASP A 274 -30.54 15.09 -16.53
C ASP A 274 -29.64 14.53 -15.41
N PHE A 275 -28.32 14.72 -15.50
CA PHE A 275 -27.39 14.32 -14.45
C PHE A 275 -27.03 15.50 -13.55
N GLU A 276 -27.23 15.33 -12.25
CA GLU A 276 -26.98 16.35 -11.24
C GLU A 276 -25.97 15.86 -10.19
N THR A 277 -25.12 16.77 -9.74
CA THR A 277 -24.19 16.54 -8.63
C THR A 277 -24.98 16.23 -7.36
N TRP A 278 -24.79 15.03 -6.84
CA TRP A 278 -25.39 14.57 -5.59
C TRP A 278 -24.60 15.06 -4.37
N GLY A 279 -23.27 15.08 -4.46
CA GLY A 279 -22.37 15.41 -3.36
C GLY A 279 -21.00 14.79 -3.57
N GLU A 280 -20.25 14.65 -2.48
CA GLU A 280 -18.92 14.04 -2.48
C GLU A 280 -18.92 12.71 -1.71
N LEU A 281 -18.09 11.78 -2.16
CA LEU A 281 -17.79 10.52 -1.49
C LEU A 281 -16.29 10.41 -1.32
N THR A 282 -15.86 10.16 -0.09
CA THR A 282 -14.49 9.82 0.27
C THR A 282 -14.41 8.35 0.66
N LEU A 283 -13.57 7.60 -0.03
CA LEU A 283 -13.33 6.18 0.20
C LEU A 283 -11.97 6.02 0.86
N ARG A 284 -11.90 5.30 1.97
CA ARG A 284 -10.66 4.89 2.64
C ARG A 284 -10.72 3.39 2.88
N PHE A 285 -9.68 2.67 2.49
CA PHE A 285 -9.58 1.24 2.81
C PHE A 285 -8.76 1.10 4.08
N ASP A 286 -9.23 0.25 4.99
CA ASP A 286 -8.49 -0.09 6.20
C ASP A 286 -7.66 -1.35 5.97
N ASP A 287 -8.22 -2.28 5.19
CA ASP A 287 -7.56 -3.48 4.70
C ASP A 287 -8.23 -3.99 3.40
N CYS A 288 -7.83 -5.17 2.94
CA CYS A 288 -8.41 -5.85 1.77
C CYS A 288 -9.94 -6.16 1.87
N MET A 289 -10.52 -6.12 3.07
CA MET A 289 -11.84 -6.62 3.43
C MET A 289 -12.75 -5.55 4.05
N THR A 290 -12.20 -4.48 4.60
CA THR A 290 -12.90 -3.41 5.30
C THR A 290 -12.42 -2.03 4.88
N GLY A 291 -13.33 -1.05 4.93
CA GLY A 291 -13.01 0.35 4.68
C GLY A 291 -14.06 1.29 5.25
N ARG A 292 -13.74 2.58 5.27
CA ARG A 292 -14.62 3.67 5.70
C ARG A 292 -15.03 4.53 4.51
N PHE A 293 -16.32 4.84 4.47
CA PHE A 293 -16.95 5.55 3.39
C PHE A 293 -17.67 6.75 3.97
N GLN A 294 -17.15 7.93 3.68
CA GLN A 294 -17.68 9.19 4.17
C GLN A 294 -18.33 9.92 3.00
N PHE A 295 -19.55 10.39 3.18
CA PHE A 295 -20.26 11.17 2.17
C PHE A 295 -20.70 12.51 2.73
N ASP A 296 -20.77 13.51 1.86
CA ASP A 296 -21.37 14.80 2.16
C ASP A 296 -22.20 15.26 0.96
N SER A 297 -23.46 15.61 1.22
CA SER A 297 -24.41 16.03 0.19
C SER A 297 -25.27 17.17 0.71
N PRO A 298 -25.51 18.23 -0.08
CA PRO A 298 -26.41 19.31 0.29
C PRO A 298 -27.84 18.83 0.63
N GLU A 299 -28.31 17.77 -0.02
CA GLU A 299 -29.68 17.26 0.13
C GLU A 299 -29.78 16.11 1.13
N TYR A 300 -28.74 15.27 1.20
CA TYR A 300 -28.74 14.05 2.02
C TYR A 300 -27.98 14.22 3.35
N GLY A 301 -27.32 15.36 3.54
CA GLY A 301 -26.44 15.62 4.66
C GLY A 301 -25.13 14.85 4.58
N SER A 302 -24.40 14.82 5.69
CA SER A 302 -23.12 14.15 5.82
C SER A 302 -23.23 12.89 6.67
N GLY A 303 -22.49 11.84 6.31
CA GLY A 303 -22.42 10.61 7.09
C GLY A 303 -21.16 9.80 6.82
N GLU A 304 -20.96 8.76 7.64
CA GLU A 304 -19.90 7.78 7.46
C GLU A 304 -20.45 6.39 7.77
N PHE A 305 -20.01 5.38 7.04
CA PHE A 305 -20.25 3.98 7.38
C PHE A 305 -19.03 3.12 7.07
N VAL A 306 -18.93 2.00 7.80
CA VAL A 306 -17.92 0.97 7.54
C VAL A 306 -18.48 0.03 6.47
N ALA A 307 -17.77 -0.11 5.36
CA ALA A 307 -18.14 -1.08 4.33
C ALA A 307 -17.32 -2.36 4.49
N THR A 308 -17.97 -3.49 4.23
CA THR A 308 -17.34 -4.80 4.13
C THR A 308 -17.33 -5.26 2.69
N ARG A 309 -16.26 -5.93 2.28
CA ARG A 309 -16.18 -6.54 0.96
C ARG A 309 -17.15 -7.72 0.81
N LEU A 310 -17.94 -7.70 -0.26
CA LEU A 310 -18.88 -8.77 -0.61
C LEU A 310 -18.30 -9.79 -1.59
N THR A 311 -17.50 -9.33 -2.55
CA THR A 311 -16.97 -10.16 -3.64
C THR A 311 -15.46 -10.17 -3.66
N LEU A 312 -14.86 -11.36 -3.68
CA LEU A 312 -13.42 -11.55 -3.78
C LEU A 312 -13.15 -12.54 -4.91
N PRO A 313 -12.41 -12.14 -5.97
CA PRO A 313 -12.03 -13.06 -7.02
C PRO A 313 -11.27 -14.27 -6.47
N ASP A 314 -11.56 -15.45 -7.00
CA ASP A 314 -10.82 -16.66 -6.63
C ASP A 314 -9.34 -16.51 -7.00
N GLY A 315 -8.44 -16.92 -6.09
CA GLY A 315 -7.00 -16.73 -6.24
C GLY A 315 -6.49 -15.30 -6.05
N ALA A 316 -7.35 -14.34 -5.63
CA ALA A 316 -6.89 -13.02 -5.22
C ALA A 316 -6.00 -13.14 -3.96
N SER A 317 -4.86 -12.45 -3.97
CA SER A 317 -3.90 -12.45 -2.87
C SER A 317 -4.45 -11.86 -1.56
N CYS A 318 -5.52 -11.08 -1.63
CA CYS A 318 -6.25 -10.54 -0.47
C CYS A 318 -6.88 -11.60 0.47
N GLN A 319 -6.89 -12.90 0.14
CA GLN A 319 -7.36 -13.95 1.06
C GLN A 319 -6.37 -14.28 2.19
N GLU A 320 -5.10 -13.95 1.99
CA GLU A 320 -3.98 -14.27 2.89
C GLU A 320 -3.30 -12.99 3.40
N PHE A 321 -3.98 -11.85 3.27
CA PHE A 321 -3.61 -10.53 3.76
C PHE A 321 -4.34 -10.26 5.08
#